data_AF-A0A150N8J3-F1
#
_entry.id   AF-A0A150N8J3-F1
#
_cell.length_a   1.000
_cell.length_b   1.000
_cell.length_c   1.000
_cell.angle_alpha   90.00
_cell.angle_beta   90.00
_cell.angle_gamma   90.00
#
_symmetry.space_group_name_H-M   'P 1'
#
loop_
_entity.id
_entity.type
_entity.pdbx_description
1 polymer ?
#
loop_
_entity_poly.entity_id
_entity_poly.type
_entity_poly.pdbx_seq_one_letter_code
_entity_poly.pdbx_strand_id
1 'polypeptide(L)'
;MNEQEIREALEEWEKLSVSPENRYAYEMRLKWLRDQLSNLLGERRAGLEEGLKKGRKEGVRQVALEMLRAGLDLEMIMSVTKLSREELNELAKKTLDD
;
A
#
# COMPACT_ATOMS: atom_id res chain seq x y z
N MET A 1 1.77 19.54 4.81
CA MET A 1 1.06 19.95 3.59
C MET A 1 0.48 18.71 2.94
N ASN A 2 -0.82 18.67 2.65
CA ASN A 2 -1.54 17.51 2.08
C ASN A 2 -1.75 17.65 0.55
N GLU A 3 -2.27 16.62 -0.11
CA GLU A 3 -2.46 16.62 -1.57
C GLU A 3 -3.33 17.79 -2.05
N GLN A 4 -4.39 18.13 -1.32
CA GLN A 4 -5.32 19.20 -1.66
C GLN A 4 -4.66 20.57 -1.54
N GLU A 5 -3.95 20.81 -0.43
CA GLU A 5 -3.20 22.05 -0.21
C GLU A 5 -2.12 22.27 -1.29
N ILE A 6 -1.47 21.20 -1.77
CA ILE A 6 -0.50 21.28 -2.87
C ILE A 6 -1.20 21.67 -4.17
N ARG A 7 -2.36 21.06 -4.47
CA ARG A 7 -3.13 21.35 -5.69
C ARG A 7 -3.65 22.78 -5.71
N GLU A 8 -4.22 23.24 -4.61
CA GLU A 8 -4.71 24.62 -4.47
C GLU A 8 -3.56 25.64 -4.62
N ALA A 9 -2.40 25.35 -4.02
CA ALA A 9 -1.21 26.16 -4.22
C ALA A 9 -0.67 26.13 -5.66
N LEU A 10 -0.88 25.05 -6.44
CA LEU A 10 -0.52 25.04 -7.86
C LEU A 10 -1.46 25.97 -8.67
N GLU A 11 -2.77 25.87 -8.43
CA GLU A 11 -3.80 26.61 -9.17
C GLU A 11 -3.81 28.12 -8.89
N GLU A 12 -3.62 28.53 -7.63
CA GLU A 12 -3.57 29.95 -7.27
C GLU A 12 -2.35 30.65 -7.86
N TRP A 13 -1.21 29.95 -7.91
CA TRP A 13 0.05 30.56 -8.35
C TRP A 13 0.21 30.60 -9.86
N GLU A 14 -0.40 29.66 -10.59
CA GLU A 14 -0.54 29.74 -12.05
C GLU A 14 -1.26 31.03 -12.49
N LYS A 15 -2.19 31.52 -11.66
CA LYS A 15 -2.89 32.81 -11.90
C LYS A 15 -2.02 34.03 -11.60
N LEU A 16 -1.03 33.91 -10.71
CA LEU A 16 -0.19 35.03 -10.24
C LEU A 16 1.07 35.26 -11.09
N SER A 17 1.48 34.29 -11.94
CA SER A 17 2.76 34.30 -12.66
C SER A 17 2.77 35.15 -13.95
N VAL A 18 2.36 36.42 -13.87
CA VAL A 18 2.15 37.29 -15.06
C VAL A 18 3.41 38.08 -15.49
N SER A 19 4.53 38.07 -14.74
CA SER A 19 5.77 38.82 -15.11
C SER A 19 6.99 37.93 -15.45
N PRO A 20 7.87 38.36 -16.38
CA PRO A 20 9.06 37.59 -16.81
C PRO A 20 10.10 37.34 -15.70
N GLU A 21 10.37 38.30 -14.82
CA GLU A 21 11.33 38.16 -13.73
C GLU A 21 10.87 37.14 -12.67
N ASN A 22 9.55 36.96 -12.53
CA ASN A 22 8.96 35.96 -11.64
C ASN A 22 8.93 34.56 -12.25
N ARG A 23 9.22 34.40 -13.56
CA ARG A 23 9.09 33.11 -14.25
C ARG A 23 10.07 32.06 -13.76
N TYR A 24 11.34 32.41 -13.51
CA TYR A 24 12.34 31.45 -13.03
C TYR A 24 12.04 30.97 -11.61
N ALA A 25 11.76 31.91 -10.69
CA ALA A 25 11.38 31.57 -9.32
C ALA A 25 10.07 30.76 -9.29
N TYR A 26 9.13 31.09 -10.18
CA TYR A 26 7.90 30.34 -10.41
C TYR A 26 8.17 28.90 -10.86
N GLU A 27 8.99 28.70 -11.90
CA GLU A 27 9.32 27.38 -12.43
C GLU A 27 10.03 26.50 -11.38
N MET A 28 10.93 27.08 -10.58
CA MET A 28 11.61 26.36 -9.49
C MET A 28 10.66 25.94 -8.37
N ARG A 29 9.73 26.82 -7.98
CA ARG A 29 8.73 26.49 -6.95
C ARG A 29 7.70 25.48 -7.45
N LEU A 30 7.28 25.60 -8.71
CA LEU A 30 6.40 24.65 -9.39
C LEU A 30 7.03 23.26 -9.45
N LYS A 31 8.33 23.19 -9.77
CA LYS A 31 9.11 21.95 -9.70
C LYS A 31 9.09 21.36 -8.29
N TRP A 32 9.37 22.16 -7.26
CA TRP A 32 9.36 21.68 -5.88
C TRP A 32 7.99 21.12 -5.45
N LEU A 33 6.89 21.81 -5.77
CA LEU A 33 5.53 21.34 -5.47
C LEU A 33 5.20 20.02 -6.20
N ARG A 34 5.62 19.89 -7.47
CA ARG A 34 5.45 18.66 -8.24
C ARG A 34 6.26 17.50 -7.68
N ASP A 35 7.49 17.76 -7.24
CA ASP A 35 8.35 16.77 -6.60
C ASP A 35 7.69 16.29 -5.29
N GLN A 36 7.18 17.21 -4.47
CA GLN A 36 6.44 16.87 -3.23
C GLN A 36 5.18 16.05 -3.52
N LEU A 37 4.37 16.45 -4.51
CA LEU A 37 3.17 15.72 -4.91
C LEU A 37 3.51 14.30 -5.39
N SER A 38 4.56 14.18 -6.21
CA SER A 38 5.01 12.89 -6.76
C SER A 38 5.47 11.95 -5.65
N ASN A 39 6.23 12.46 -4.68
CA ASN A 39 6.63 11.69 -3.51
C ASN A 39 5.42 11.21 -2.71
N LEU A 40 4.49 12.10 -2.38
CA LEU A 40 3.30 11.77 -1.59
C LEU A 40 2.45 10.67 -2.27
N LEU A 41 2.24 10.79 -3.59
CA LEU A 41 1.50 9.80 -4.37
C LEU A 41 2.26 8.47 -4.47
N GLY A 42 3.59 8.52 -4.58
CA GLY A 42 4.46 7.35 -4.55
C GLY A 42 4.33 6.56 -3.26
N GLU A 43 4.46 7.24 -2.10
CA GLU A 43 4.31 6.63 -0.78
C GLU A 43 2.91 6.03 -0.59
N ARG A 44 1.86 6.76 -1.00
CA ARG A 44 0.47 6.26 -0.92
C ARG A 44 0.28 5.00 -1.75
N ARG A 45 0.83 4.95 -2.97
CA ARG A 45 0.76 3.78 -3.85
C ARG A 45 1.52 2.60 -3.23
N ALA A 46 2.72 2.82 -2.72
CA ALA A 46 3.52 1.78 -2.08
C ALA A 46 2.81 1.18 -0.86
N GLY A 47 2.25 2.03 0.00
CA GLY A 47 1.46 1.58 1.16
C GLY A 47 0.23 0.78 0.78
N LEU A 48 -0.49 1.20 -0.27
CA LEU A 48 -1.66 0.45 -0.78
C LEU A 48 -1.25 -0.93 -1.34
N GLU A 49 -0.16 -0.99 -2.11
CA GLU A 49 0.34 -2.24 -2.68
C GLU A 49 0.80 -3.20 -1.58
N GLU A 50 1.53 -2.70 -0.58
CA GLU A 50 1.94 -3.48 0.58
C GLU A 50 0.74 -3.99 1.38
N GLY A 51 -0.25 -3.11 1.63
CA GLY A 51 -1.50 -3.47 2.31
C GLY A 51 -2.27 -4.57 1.58
N LEU A 52 -2.40 -4.47 0.24
CA LEU A 52 -3.04 -5.50 -0.57
C LEU A 52 -2.27 -6.82 -0.56
N LYS A 53 -0.94 -6.78 -0.55
CA LYS A 53 -0.10 -7.98 -0.46
C LYS A 53 -0.21 -8.66 0.89
N LYS A 54 -0.18 -7.89 1.99
CA LYS A 54 -0.38 -8.38 3.36
C LYS A 54 -1.77 -8.97 3.53
N GLY A 55 -2.82 -8.22 3.16
CA GLY A 55 -4.21 -8.67 3.28
C GLY A 55 -4.49 -9.95 2.49
N ARG A 56 -3.93 -10.11 1.27
CA ARG A 56 -4.04 -11.37 0.52
C ARG A 56 -3.37 -12.55 1.27
N LYS A 57 -2.18 -12.35 1.81
CA LYS A 57 -1.48 -13.41 2.58
C LYS A 57 -2.22 -13.77 3.86
N GLU A 58 -2.70 -12.78 4.60
CA GLU A 58 -3.46 -12.98 5.83
C GLU A 58 -4.78 -13.70 5.56
N GLY A 59 -5.51 -13.30 4.52
CA GLY A 59 -6.76 -13.97 4.13
C GLY A 59 -6.55 -15.44 3.75
N VAL A 60 -5.49 -15.76 2.98
CA VAL A 60 -5.15 -17.16 2.67
C VAL A 60 -4.84 -17.96 3.93
N ARG A 61 -4.09 -17.38 4.87
CA ARG A 61 -3.75 -18.03 6.15
C ARG A 61 -4.99 -18.25 7.02
N GLN A 62 -5.90 -17.29 7.06
CA GLN A 62 -7.16 -17.42 7.80
C GLN A 62 -8.04 -18.53 7.22
N VAL A 63 -8.17 -18.61 5.89
CA VAL A 63 -8.90 -19.71 5.24
C VAL A 63 -8.24 -21.05 5.54
N ALA A 64 -6.91 -21.15 5.45
CA ALA A 64 -6.18 -22.36 5.80
C ALA A 64 -6.43 -22.81 7.25
N LEU A 65 -6.50 -21.84 8.19
CA LEU A 65 -6.79 -22.11 9.59
C LEU A 65 -8.18 -22.70 9.80
N GLU A 66 -9.20 -22.12 9.17
CA GLU A 66 -10.57 -22.65 9.23
C GLU A 66 -10.68 -24.03 8.58
N MET A 67 -9.92 -24.28 7.50
CA MET A 67 -9.83 -25.60 6.88
C MET A 67 -9.20 -26.65 7.82
N LEU A 68 -8.13 -26.27 8.54
CA LEU A 68 -7.50 -27.14 9.56
C LEU A 68 -8.48 -27.43 10.71
N ARG A 69 -9.20 -26.41 11.20
CA ARG A 69 -10.24 -26.56 12.23
C ARG A 69 -11.40 -27.45 11.79
N ALA A 70 -11.74 -27.42 10.51
CA ALA A 70 -12.74 -28.31 9.92
C ALA A 70 -12.24 -29.76 9.72
N GLY A 71 -10.98 -30.06 10.05
CA GLY A 71 -10.40 -31.40 9.95
C GLY A 71 -10.10 -31.83 8.52
N LEU A 72 -9.93 -30.87 7.59
CA LEU A 72 -9.53 -31.19 6.21
C LEU A 72 -8.09 -31.69 6.16
N ASP A 73 -7.83 -32.58 5.20
CA ASP A 73 -6.51 -33.16 5.00
C ASP A 73 -5.45 -32.12 4.60
N LEU A 74 -4.24 -32.27 5.14
CA LEU A 74 -3.13 -31.32 4.94
C LEU A 74 -2.76 -31.18 3.46
N GLU A 75 -2.72 -32.27 2.69
CA GLU A 75 -2.36 -32.21 1.27
C GLU A 75 -3.41 -31.43 0.48
N MET A 76 -4.69 -31.60 0.82
CA MET A 76 -5.77 -30.82 0.21
C MET A 76 -5.61 -29.32 0.52
N ILE A 77 -5.35 -28.95 1.77
CA ILE A 77 -5.17 -27.56 2.17
C ILE A 77 -3.96 -26.94 1.46
N MET A 78 -2.83 -27.65 1.40
CA MET A 78 -1.63 -27.21 0.65
C MET A 78 -1.94 -27.02 -0.83
N SER A 79 -2.71 -27.92 -1.44
CA SER A 79 -3.05 -27.85 -2.86
C SER A 79 -3.90 -26.62 -3.21
N VAL A 80 -4.80 -26.19 -2.31
CA VAL A 80 -5.72 -25.06 -2.52
C VAL A 80 -5.07 -23.74 -2.14
N THR A 81 -4.47 -23.67 -0.95
CA THR A 81 -3.93 -22.43 -0.36
C THR A 81 -2.53 -22.10 -0.86
N LYS A 82 -1.84 -23.10 -1.45
CA LYS A 82 -0.42 -23.04 -1.86
C LYS A 82 0.55 -22.73 -0.71
N LEU A 83 0.11 -22.90 0.53
CA LEU A 83 0.98 -22.82 1.70
C LEU A 83 1.84 -24.08 1.82
N SER A 84 3.05 -23.91 2.34
CA SER A 84 3.93 -25.04 2.63
C SER A 84 3.46 -25.81 3.87
N ARG A 85 3.95 -27.05 4.03
CA ARG A 85 3.66 -27.85 5.22
C ARG A 85 4.16 -27.14 6.49
N GLU A 86 5.32 -26.50 6.41
CA GLU A 86 5.88 -25.71 7.51
C GLU A 86 4.96 -24.55 7.88
N GLU A 87 4.45 -23.80 6.90
CA GLU A 87 3.52 -22.69 7.15
C GLU A 87 2.22 -23.16 7.81
N LEU A 88 1.66 -24.29 7.38
CA LEU A 88 0.45 -24.87 7.99
C LEU A 88 0.70 -25.37 9.41
N ASN A 89 1.86 -25.99 9.66
CA ASN A 89 2.24 -26.43 11.01
C ASN A 89 2.41 -25.24 11.97
N GLU A 90 3.00 -24.14 11.51
CA GLU A 90 3.10 -22.91 12.31
C GLU A 90 1.72 -22.29 12.59
N LEU A 91 0.80 -22.33 11.62
CA LEU A 91 -0.59 -21.90 11.84
C LEU A 91 -1.33 -22.78 12.86
N ALA A 92 -1.13 -24.09 12.80
CA ALA A 92 -1.74 -25.04 13.74
C ALA A 92 -1.19 -24.90 15.18
N LYS A 93 0.10 -24.55 15.34
CA LYS A 93 0.67 -24.27 16.66
C LYS A 93 0.05 -23.04 17.30
N LYS A 94 -0.13 -21.95 16.53
CA LYS A 94 -0.76 -20.72 17.03
C LYS A 94 -2.17 -20.95 17.58
N THR A 95 -2.92 -21.92 17.06
CA THR A 95 -4.25 -22.27 17.60
C THR A 95 -4.24 -23.08 18.88
N LEU A 96 -3.10 -23.61 19.32
CA LEU A 96 -2.98 -24.33 20.59
C LEU A 96 -2.59 -23.40 21.76
N ASP A 97 -2.08 -22.20 21.44
CA ASP A 97 -1.60 -21.21 22.39
C ASP A 97 -2.62 -20.07 22.67
N ASP A 98 -3.74 -20.03 21.93
CA ASP A 98 -4.90 -19.11 22.09
C ASP A 98 -6.09 -19.81 22.75
#